data_AF-A0A1Q7FUM0-F1
#
_entry.id   AF-A0A1Q7FUM0-F1
#
_cell.length_a   1.000
_cell.length_b   1.000
_cell.length_c   1.000
_cell.angle_alpha   90.00
_cell.angle_beta   90.00
_cell.angle_gamma   90.00
#
_symmetry.space_group_name_H-M   'P 1'
#
loop_
_entity.id
_entity.type
_entity.pdbx_description
1 polymer ?
#
loop_
_entity_poly.entity_id
_entity_poly.type
_entity_poly.pdbx_seq_one_letter_code
_entity_poly.pdbx_strand_id
1 'polypeptide(L)'
;MNRREFLFFTNPRKNTAELSCQQLYMRYLDSTLEGTTPQFLQEIEQRLSGITSVRLTDSVWLSSDELKPVASLLDAFRARGGRIEYKSPKP
;
A
#
# COMPACT_ATOMS: atom_id res chain seq x y z
N MET A 1 4.70 11.28 18.41
CA MET A 1 5.50 10.96 17.22
C MET A 1 4.78 9.88 16.44
N ASN A 2 4.02 10.28 15.42
CA ASN A 2 3.09 9.41 14.70
C ASN A 2 3.85 8.40 13.83
N ARG A 3 3.96 7.15 14.29
CA ARG A 3 4.54 6.02 13.54
C ARG A 3 3.70 5.58 12.32
N ARG A 4 2.67 6.36 11.96
CA ARG A 4 1.68 6.07 10.90
C ARG A 4 2.02 6.69 9.53
N GLU A 5 3.08 7.49 9.45
CA GLU A 5 3.45 8.23 8.24
C GLU A 5 4.45 7.46 7.33
N PHE A 6 5.05 6.38 7.81
CA PHE A 6 6.21 5.77 7.14
C PHE A 6 5.90 4.90 5.93
N LEU A 7 4.65 4.51 5.72
CA LEU A 7 4.30 3.55 4.66
C LEU A 7 4.16 4.20 3.29
N PHE A 8 3.83 5.50 3.25
CA PHE A 8 3.50 6.19 2.02
C PHE A 8 4.34 7.46 1.90
N PHE A 9 5.35 7.42 1.02
CA PHE A 9 5.95 8.66 0.54
C PHE A 9 5.02 9.27 -0.50
N THR A 10 4.03 10.04 -0.06
CA THR A 10 3.19 10.85 -0.95
C THR A 10 3.97 12.08 -1.38
N ASN A 11 4.21 12.22 -2.69
CA ASN A 11 4.70 13.48 -3.23
C ASN A 11 3.50 14.37 -3.59
N PRO A 12 3.20 15.42 -2.80
CA PRO A 12 2.00 16.23 -2.99
C PRO A 12 1.99 16.99 -4.32
N ARG A 13 3.14 17.13 -5.00
CA ARG A 13 3.21 17.77 -6.33
C ARG A 13 2.87 16.82 -7.48
N LYS A 14 2.80 15.51 -7.25
CA LYS A 14 2.64 14.51 -8.33
C LYS A 14 1.49 13.53 -8.09
N ASN A 15 0.70 13.69 -7.02
CA ASN A 15 -0.35 12.75 -6.61
C ASN A 15 0.11 11.29 -6.72
N THR A 16 1.38 11.05 -6.39
CA THR A 16 2.04 9.76 -6.53
C THR A 16 2.50 9.33 -5.16
N ALA A 17 2.21 8.08 -4.77
CA ALA A 17 2.76 7.48 -3.55
C ALA A 17 3.68 6.31 -3.88
N GLU A 18 4.78 6.16 -3.13
CA GLU A 18 5.58 4.94 -3.13
C GLU A 18 5.17 4.06 -1.94
N LEU A 19 5.02 2.77 -2.19
CA LEU A 19 4.54 1.74 -1.29
C LEU A 19 5.49 0.55 -1.32
N SER A 20 6.05 0.17 -0.17
CA SER A 20 6.82 -1.08 -0.06
C SER A 20 5.89 -2.22 0.36
N CYS A 21 5.80 -3.26 -0.47
CA CYS A 21 4.96 -4.42 -0.17
C CYS A 21 5.47 -5.19 1.07
N GLN A 22 6.78 -5.18 1.33
CA GLN A 22 7.36 -5.73 2.56
C GLN A 22 6.88 -4.96 3.79
N GLN A 23 6.93 -3.63 3.77
CA GLN A 23 6.46 -2.80 4.88
C GLN A 23 4.94 -2.94 5.09
N LEU A 24 4.18 -3.06 4.00
CA LEU A 24 2.75 -3.37 4.06
C LEU A 24 2.49 -4.72 4.75
N TYR A 25 3.27 -5.75 4.41
CA TYR A 25 3.17 -7.06 5.06
C TYR A 25 3.47 -6.99 6.56
N MET A 26 4.58 -6.36 6.94
CA MET A 26 4.94 -6.18 8.35
C MET A 26 3.86 -5.41 9.12
N ARG A 27 3.31 -4.34 8.54
CA ARG A 27 2.25 -3.56 9.18
C ARG A 27 0.92 -4.32 9.23
N TYR A 28 0.61 -5.10 8.20
CA TYR A 28 -0.57 -5.96 8.21
C TYR A 28 -0.50 -6.97 9.36
N LEU A 29 0.62 -7.67 9.51
CA LEU A 29 0.85 -8.59 10.63
C LEU A 29 0.70 -7.89 11.99
N ASP A 30 1.35 -6.74 12.16
CA ASP A 30 1.25 -5.93 13.37
C ASP A 30 -0.20 -5.52 13.66
N SER A 31 -0.94 -5.05 12.64
CA SER A 31 -2.36 -4.69 12.77
C SER A 31 -3.24 -5.90 13.11
N THR A 32 -2.92 -7.09 12.62
CA THR A 32 -3.62 -8.33 12.94
C THR A 32 -3.36 -8.74 14.40
N LEU A 33 -2.13 -8.57 14.89
CA LEU A 33 -1.81 -8.78 16.31
C LEU A 33 -2.50 -7.76 17.23
N GLU A 34 -2.61 -6.51 16.78
CA GLU A 34 -3.28 -5.43 17.51
C GLU A 34 -4.82 -5.47 17.37
N GLY A 35 -5.38 -6.32 16.49
CA GLY A 35 -6.80 -6.35 16.17
C GLY A 35 -7.29 -5.10 15.41
N THR A 36 -6.36 -4.36 14.78
CA THR A 36 -6.61 -3.10 14.06
C THR A 36 -6.54 -3.22 12.53
N THR A 37 -6.53 -4.45 12.01
CA THR A 37 -6.59 -4.75 10.57
C THR A 37 -7.63 -3.93 9.80
N PRO A 38 -8.90 -3.79 10.23
CA PRO A 38 -9.88 -3.00 9.48
C PRO A 38 -9.51 -1.52 9.40
N GLN A 39 -8.97 -0.91 10.47
CA GLN A 39 -8.52 0.48 10.41
C GLN A 39 -7.30 0.64 9.50
N PHE A 40 -6.39 -0.34 9.49
CA PHE A 40 -5.24 -0.34 8.61
C PHE A 40 -5.66 -0.37 7.12
N LEU A 41 -6.60 -1.24 6.75
CA LEU A 41 -7.11 -1.33 5.38
C LEU A 41 -7.85 -0.04 4.98
N GLN A 42 -8.64 0.53 5.89
CA GLN A 42 -9.33 1.80 5.65
C GLN A 42 -8.36 2.96 5.42
N GLU A 43 -7.29 3.05 6.20
CA GLU A 43 -6.23 4.07 6.02
C GLU A 43 -5.56 3.95 4.65
N ILE A 44 -5.31 2.71 4.18
CA ILE A 44 -4.77 2.46 2.83
C ILE A 44 -5.76 2.97 1.78
N GLU A 45 -7.03 2.58 1.87
CA GLU A 45 -8.06 2.99 0.90
C GLU A 45 -8.20 4.51 0.84
N GLN A 46 -8.23 5.19 1.99
CA GLN A 46 -8.32 6.65 2.06
C GLN A 46 -7.10 7.32 1.41
N ARG A 47 -5.89 6.83 1.69
CA ARG A 47 -4.68 7.35 1.04
C ARG A 47 -4.65 7.09 -0.45
N LEU A 48 -5.04 5.89 -0.87
CA LEU A 48 -5.20 5.55 -2.29
C LEU A 48 -6.17 6.53 -2.94
N SER A 49 -7.28 6.89 -2.28
CA SER A 49 -8.26 7.85 -2.80
C SER A 49 -7.73 9.24 -3.11
N GLY A 50 -6.73 9.72 -2.38
CA GLY A 50 -6.10 11.01 -2.63
C GLY A 50 -5.06 11.03 -3.76
N ILE A 51 -4.71 9.88 -4.33
CA ILE A 51 -3.62 9.75 -5.31
C ILE A 51 -4.09 9.12 -6.63
N THR A 52 -3.33 9.38 -7.69
CA THR A 52 -3.61 8.87 -9.04
C THR A 52 -2.55 7.89 -9.52
N SER A 53 -1.40 7.83 -8.85
CA SER A 53 -0.34 6.88 -9.16
C SER A 53 0.25 6.27 -7.88
N VAL A 54 0.53 4.97 -7.92
CA VAL A 54 1.20 4.21 -6.87
C VAL A 54 2.41 3.52 -7.46
N ARG A 55 3.54 3.58 -6.76
CA ARG A 55 4.73 2.81 -7.07
C ARG A 55 4.93 1.73 -6.02
N LEU A 56 4.79 0.46 -6.42
CA LEU A 56 5.02 -0.69 -5.57
C LEU A 56 6.48 -1.13 -5.67
N THR A 57 7.15 -1.28 -4.52
CA THR A 57 8.44 -1.95 -4.41
C THR A 57 8.27 -3.31 -3.73
N ASP A 58 9.23 -4.20 -3.95
CA ASP A 58 9.26 -5.53 -3.31
C ASP A 58 7.99 -6.33 -3.61
N SER A 59 7.49 -6.27 -4.84
CA SER A 59 6.20 -6.87 -5.26
C SER A 59 6.09 -8.37 -5.00
N VAL A 60 7.21 -9.06 -4.72
CA VAL A 60 7.24 -10.44 -4.25
C VAL A 60 6.37 -10.67 -3.00
N TRP A 61 6.28 -9.68 -2.11
CA TRP A 61 5.44 -9.78 -0.91
C TRP A 61 3.94 -9.69 -1.25
N LEU A 62 3.57 -9.00 -2.33
CA LEU A 62 2.17 -8.83 -2.74
C LEU A 62 1.51 -10.17 -3.14
N SER A 63 2.32 -11.15 -3.57
CA SER A 63 1.85 -12.50 -3.90
C SER A 63 1.51 -13.36 -2.68
N SER A 64 1.75 -12.86 -1.46
CA SER A 64 1.41 -13.56 -0.22
C SER A 64 -0.11 -13.60 0.01
N ASP A 65 -0.62 -14.73 0.51
CA ASP A 65 -2.06 -14.91 0.80
C ASP A 65 -2.57 -13.87 1.81
N GLU A 66 -1.72 -13.49 2.77
CA GLU A 66 -1.97 -12.49 3.80
C GLU A 66 -2.24 -11.09 3.22
N LEU A 67 -1.64 -10.76 2.06
CA LEU A 67 -1.83 -9.47 1.40
C LEU A 67 -2.94 -9.47 0.35
N LYS A 68 -3.70 -10.56 0.19
CA LYS A 68 -4.92 -10.58 -0.64
C LYS A 68 -5.85 -9.38 -0.42
N PRO A 69 -6.22 -8.98 0.82
CA PRO A 69 -7.08 -7.81 1.01
C PRO A 69 -6.46 -6.52 0.46
N VAL A 70 -5.14 -6.35 0.61
CA VAL A 70 -4.43 -5.18 0.07
C VAL A 70 -4.34 -5.26 -1.45
N ALA A 71 -4.13 -6.44 -2.03
CA ALA A 71 -4.14 -6.65 -3.47
C ALA A 71 -5.51 -6.30 -4.08
N SER A 72 -6.62 -6.64 -3.41
CA SER A 72 -7.96 -6.22 -3.82
C SER A 72 -8.16 -4.71 -3.79
N LEU A 73 -7.61 -4.01 -2.78
CA LEU A 73 -7.64 -2.53 -2.73
C LEU A 73 -6.86 -1.91 -3.90
N LEU A 74 -5.70 -2.48 -4.24
CA LEU A 74 -4.89 -2.05 -5.38
C LEU A 74 -5.61 -2.33 -6.72
N ASP A 75 -6.29 -3.46 -6.84
CA ASP A 75 -7.09 -3.77 -8.03
C ASP A 75 -8.25 -2.78 -8.19
N ALA A 76 -8.98 -2.47 -7.12
CA ALA A 76 -10.00 -1.43 -7.11
C ALA A 76 -9.44 -0.05 -7.47
N PHE A 77 -8.24 0.28 -6.96
CA PHE A 77 -7.51 1.50 -7.32
C PHE A 77 -7.16 1.54 -8.81
N ARG A 78 -6.80 0.41 -9.41
CA ARG A 78 -6.52 0.32 -10.85
C ARG A 78 -7.80 0.43 -11.68
N ALA A 79 -8.89 -0.20 -11.24
CA ALA A 79 -10.17 -0.21 -11.93
C ALA A 79 -10.79 1.20 -12.07
N ARG A 80 -10.59 2.07 -11.07
CA ARG A 80 -11.01 3.49 -11.13
C ARG A 80 -10.07 4.40 -11.94
N GLY A 81 -9.04 3.85 -12.60
CA GLY A 81 -8.09 4.62 -13.42
C GLY A 81 -6.77 4.98 -12.73
N GLY A 82 -6.50 4.44 -11.53
CA GLY A 82 -5.22 4.63 -10.85
C GLY A 82 -4.09 3.87 -11.54
N ARG A 83 -2.91 4.48 -11.60
CA ARG A 83 -1.73 3.88 -12.22
C ARG A 83 -0.89 3.15 -11.18
N ILE A 84 -0.60 1.86 -11.41
CA ILE A 84 0.30 1.09 -10.55
C ILE A 84 1.60 0.83 -11.32
N GLU A 85 2.71 1.33 -10.79
CA GLU A 85 4.05 1.06 -11.28
C GLU A 85 4.74 0.04 -10.37
N TYR A 86 5.25 -1.04 -10.93
CA TYR A 86 6.06 -2.00 -10.19
C TYR A 86 7.53 -1.65 -10.39
N LYS A 87 8.23 -1.35 -9.29
CA LYS A 87 9.67 -1.16 -9.32
C LYS A 87 10.29 -2.55 -9.24
N SER A 88 10.89 -3.01 -10.34
CA SER A 88 11.64 -4.27 -10.34
C SER A 88 12.70 -4.23 -9.23
N PRO A 89 12.92 -5.34 -8.50
CA PRO A 89 14.06 -5.44 -7.59
C PRO A 89 15.30 -5.12 -8.40
N LYS A 90 16.08 -4.14 -7.93
CA LYS A 90 17.36 -3.81 -8.55
C LYS A 90 18.25 -5.06 -8.39
N PRO A 91 18.85 -5.58 -9.47
CA PRO A 91 19.72 -6.76 -9.41
C PRO A 91 20.95 -6.53 -8.54
#